data_AF-A0A2E0XFB6-F1
#
_entry.id   AF-A0A2E0XFB6-F1
#
_cell.length_a   1.000
_cell.length_b   1.000
_cell.length_c   1.000
_cell.angle_alpha   90.00
_cell.angle_beta   90.00
_cell.angle_gamma   90.00
#
_symmetry.space_group_name_H-M   'P 1'
#
loop_
_entity.id
_entity.type
_entity.pdbx_description
1 polymer ?
#
loop_
_entity_poly.entity_id
_entity_poly.type
_entity_poly.pdbx_seq_one_letter_code
_entity_poly.pdbx_strand_id
1 'polypeptide(L)'
;MKRIIIVVDLMILASLVGFFIGRAAEDRLGQYDDRADKAWRKVEKADTPPVTEDSAPKQIEKIRTLYRKVFDRYPDSHWSDDALYQYASRLAISQEQQFSMFRRLTIHYPDSEYADDSLYAIAYANYRLAEERKATSSELAESDLYYDRSLRFFGQLLIDYSGSSLYNTSLFNRAMCYYGKGQWSLAR
;
A
#
# COMPACT_ATOMS: atom_id res chain seq x y z
N MET A 1 53.03 29.16 7.10
CA MET A 1 52.02 29.57 8.10
C MET A 1 50.74 30.14 7.47
N LYS A 2 50.79 31.22 6.67
CA LYS A 2 49.57 31.82 6.03
C LYS A 2 48.71 30.84 5.20
N ARG A 3 49.32 29.94 4.41
CA ARG A 3 48.57 28.95 3.62
C ARG A 3 47.83 27.91 4.46
N ILE A 4 48.36 27.55 5.63
CA ILE A 4 47.73 26.58 6.54
C ILE A 4 46.52 27.23 7.21
N ILE A 5 46.62 28.50 7.62
CA ILE A 5 45.51 29.26 8.19
C ILE A 5 44.36 29.38 7.18
N ILE A 6 44.65 29.72 5.92
CA ILE A 6 43.61 29.81 4.87
C ILE A 6 42.89 28.47 4.65
N VAL A 7 43.61 27.33 4.67
CA VAL A 7 43.00 26.01 4.51
C VAL A 7 42.10 25.66 5.70
N VAL A 8 42.54 25.95 6.94
CA VAL A 8 41.74 25.73 8.15
C VAL A 8 40.49 26.61 8.16
N ASP A 9 40.61 27.88 7.78
CA ASP A 9 39.47 28.80 7.69
C ASP A 9 38.44 28.33 6.65
N LEU A 10 38.88 27.81 5.50
CA LEU A 10 38.00 27.23 4.49
C LEU A 10 37.31 25.96 4.98
N MET A 11 37.99 25.11 5.76
CA MET A 11 37.38 23.92 6.37
C MET A 11 36.31 24.31 7.40
N ILE A 12 36.59 25.29 8.27
CA ILE A 12 35.62 25.81 9.24
C ILE A 12 34.40 26.38 8.53
N LEU A 13 34.61 27.17 7.47
CA LEU A 13 33.53 27.74 6.68
C LEU A 13 32.66 26.65 6.04
N ALA A 14 33.28 25.61 5.46
CA ALA A 14 32.56 24.47 4.88
C ALA A 14 31.76 23.69 5.93
N SER A 15 32.31 23.47 7.12
CA SER A 15 31.60 22.82 8.23
C SER A 15 30.42 23.65 8.73
N LEU A 16 30.57 24.98 8.84
CA LEU A 16 29.48 25.88 9.22
C LEU A 16 28.36 25.87 8.18
N VAL A 17 28.70 25.93 6.89
CA VAL A 17 27.71 25.82 5.80
C VAL A 17 26.96 24.49 5.86
N GLY A 18 27.68 23.37 6.05
CA GLY A 18 27.07 22.05 6.21
C GLY A 18 26.12 21.97 7.42
N PHE A 19 26.51 22.55 8.56
CA PHE A 19 25.68 22.61 9.76
C PHE A 19 24.37 23.40 9.54
N PHE A 20 24.44 24.57 8.89
CA PHE A 20 23.24 25.37 8.60
C PHE A 20 22.34 24.72 7.56
N ILE A 21 22.90 24.08 6.53
CA ILE A 21 22.13 23.30 5.55
C ILE A 21 21.43 22.13 6.25
N GLY A 22 22.13 21.40 7.13
CA GLY A 22 21.57 20.30 7.91
C GLY A 22 20.40 20.74 8.78
N ARG A 23 20.56 21.83 9.54
CA ARG A 23 19.50 22.37 10.40
C ARG A 23 18.29 22.85 9.60
N ALA A 24 18.52 23.54 8.47
CA ALA A 24 17.42 23.99 7.63
C ALA A 24 16.66 22.82 6.95
N ALA A 25 17.35 21.71 6.67
CA ALA A 25 16.72 20.48 6.19
C ALA A 25 15.91 19.80 7.30
N GLU A 26 16.45 19.72 8.52
CA GLU A 26 15.77 19.18 9.70
C GLU A 26 14.50 19.97 10.04
N ASP A 27 14.55 21.30 10.04
CA ASP A 27 13.38 22.16 10.27
C ASP A 27 12.28 21.93 9.20
N ARG A 28 12.66 21.65 7.95
CA ARG A 28 11.71 21.34 6.87
C ARG A 28 11.10 19.95 7.03
N LEU A 29 11.88 18.96 7.44
CA LEU A 29 11.41 17.61 7.73
C LEU A 29 10.42 17.63 8.90
N GLY A 30 10.76 18.30 10.01
CA GLY A 30 9.84 18.44 11.14
C GLY A 30 8.52 19.12 10.75
N GLN A 31 8.56 20.16 9.90
CA GLN A 31 7.34 20.78 9.38
C GLN A 31 6.53 19.87 8.44
N TYR A 32 7.18 18.95 7.73
CA TYR A 32 6.51 17.98 6.87
C TYR A 32 5.77 16.94 7.72
N ASP A 33 6.43 16.37 8.72
CA ASP A 33 5.84 15.37 9.62
C ASP A 33 4.70 15.97 10.44
N ASP A 34 4.86 17.18 10.99
CA ASP A 34 3.79 17.90 11.69
C ASP A 34 2.53 18.09 10.83
N ARG A 35 2.71 18.28 9.51
CA ARG A 35 1.61 18.47 8.57
C ARG A 35 0.96 17.15 8.18
N ALA A 36 1.74 16.07 8.10
CA ALA A 36 1.24 14.71 7.92
C ALA A 36 0.40 14.28 9.12
N ASP A 37 0.91 14.46 10.35
CA ASP A 37 0.21 14.20 11.61
C ASP A 37 -1.12 14.95 11.69
N LYS A 38 -1.13 16.24 11.35
CA LYS A 38 -2.37 17.03 11.32
C LYS A 38 -3.37 16.52 10.29
N ALA A 39 -2.89 16.01 9.15
CA ALA A 39 -3.75 15.41 8.14
C ALA A 39 -4.33 14.07 8.63
N TRP A 40 -3.51 13.23 9.24
CA TRP A 40 -3.93 11.95 9.82
C TRP A 40 -4.94 12.13 10.95
N ARG A 41 -4.67 12.98 11.94
CA ARG A 41 -5.61 13.28 13.03
C ARG A 41 -6.97 13.77 12.55
N LYS A 42 -6.99 14.45 11.39
CA LYS A 42 -8.25 14.89 10.78
C LYS A 42 -9.04 13.72 10.20
N VAL A 43 -8.36 12.71 9.66
CA VAL A 43 -8.95 11.44 9.23
C VAL A 43 -9.51 10.71 10.45
N GLU A 44 -8.68 10.45 11.46
CA GLU A 44 -9.09 9.71 12.67
C GLU A 44 -10.33 10.33 13.32
N LYS A 45 -10.34 11.65 13.51
CA LYS A 45 -11.48 12.36 14.08
C LYS A 45 -12.76 12.24 13.22
N ALA A 46 -12.62 12.15 11.91
CA ALA A 46 -13.75 12.07 10.99
C ALA A 46 -14.29 10.64 10.84
N ASP A 47 -13.45 9.64 11.11
CA ASP A 47 -13.70 8.22 10.86
C ASP A 47 -13.63 7.38 12.14
N THR A 48 -13.85 8.01 13.31
CA THR A 48 -14.00 7.33 14.60
C THR A 48 -15.38 7.66 15.19
N PRO A 49 -16.29 6.67 15.29
CA PRO A 49 -16.17 5.30 14.79
C PRO A 49 -16.14 5.25 13.25
N PRO A 50 -15.67 4.13 12.65
CA PRO A 50 -15.57 4.01 11.20
C PRO A 50 -16.90 4.25 10.49
N VAL A 51 -16.88 5.13 9.51
CA VAL A 51 -18.02 5.40 8.64
C VAL A 51 -18.02 4.40 7.50
N THR A 52 -19.18 3.84 7.21
CA THR A 52 -19.38 2.89 6.13
C THR A 52 -20.20 3.54 5.02
N GLU A 53 -20.13 2.97 3.82
CA GLU A 53 -20.94 3.43 2.67
C GLU A 53 -22.44 3.40 3.02
N ASP A 54 -22.89 2.36 3.71
CA ASP A 54 -24.30 2.16 4.10
C ASP A 54 -24.77 3.16 5.17
N SER A 55 -23.88 3.60 6.06
CA SER A 55 -24.26 4.48 7.17
C SER A 55 -24.34 5.94 6.77
N ALA A 56 -23.43 6.41 5.90
CA ALA A 56 -23.41 7.82 5.48
C ALA A 56 -22.64 8.03 4.15
N PRO A 57 -23.30 7.90 2.98
CA PRO A 57 -22.64 7.97 1.66
C PRO A 57 -22.05 9.34 1.32
N LYS A 58 -22.52 10.44 1.93
CA LYS A 58 -21.87 11.75 1.78
C LYS A 58 -20.62 11.89 2.65
N GLN A 59 -20.59 11.22 3.79
CA GLN A 59 -19.50 11.31 4.75
C GLN A 59 -18.33 10.41 4.33
N ILE A 60 -18.61 9.26 3.73
CA ILE A 60 -17.57 8.36 3.20
C ILE A 60 -16.73 9.04 2.11
N GLU A 61 -17.34 9.81 1.19
CA GLU A 61 -16.61 10.56 0.16
C GLU A 61 -15.67 11.62 0.76
N LYS A 62 -16.13 12.29 1.82
CA LYS A 62 -15.30 13.24 2.57
C LYS A 62 -14.13 12.52 3.23
N ILE A 63 -14.35 11.35 3.83
CA ILE A 63 -13.31 10.55 4.50
C ILE A 63 -12.30 10.02 3.49
N ARG A 64 -12.77 9.47 2.35
CA ARG A 64 -11.93 9.08 1.21
C ARG A 64 -11.02 10.21 0.73
N THR A 65 -11.55 11.43 0.68
CA THR A 65 -10.77 12.63 0.34
C THR A 65 -9.69 12.94 1.39
N LEU A 66 -9.99 12.74 2.67
CA LEU A 66 -9.03 12.96 3.75
C LEU A 66 -7.90 11.93 3.71
N TYR A 67 -8.21 10.64 3.54
CA TYR A 67 -7.19 9.60 3.36
C TYR A 67 -6.29 9.88 2.16
N ARG A 68 -6.88 10.22 1.01
CA ARG A 68 -6.13 10.59 -0.20
C ARG A 68 -5.16 11.73 0.05
N LYS A 69 -5.58 12.74 0.81
CA LYS A 69 -4.71 13.86 1.17
C LYS A 69 -3.47 13.42 1.94
N VAL A 70 -3.55 12.39 2.77
CA VAL A 70 -2.40 11.88 3.54
C VAL A 70 -1.37 11.30 2.57
N PHE A 71 -1.73 10.27 1.80
CA PHE A 71 -0.75 9.58 0.95
C PHE A 71 -0.37 10.32 -0.34
N ASP A 72 -1.15 11.30 -0.82
CA ASP A 72 -0.79 12.09 -2.00
C ASP A 72 0.09 13.29 -1.66
N ARG A 73 -0.05 13.87 -0.46
CA ARG A 73 0.75 15.03 -0.04
C ARG A 73 1.93 14.66 0.85
N TYR A 74 1.83 13.54 1.57
CA TYR A 74 2.84 13.07 2.50
C TYR A 74 3.19 11.61 2.23
N PRO A 75 3.63 11.27 1.00
CA PRO A 75 3.91 9.88 0.61
C PRO A 75 4.98 9.23 1.50
N ASP A 76 5.98 9.99 1.95
CA ASP A 76 7.07 9.47 2.78
C ASP A 76 6.76 9.48 4.29
N SER A 77 5.55 9.87 4.69
CA SER A 77 5.18 9.87 6.11
C SER A 77 4.80 8.47 6.58
N HIS A 78 4.99 8.20 7.87
CA HIS A 78 4.60 6.94 8.52
C HIS A 78 3.08 6.68 8.57
N TRP A 79 2.26 7.62 8.08
CA TRP A 79 0.81 7.47 7.95
C TRP A 79 0.36 7.14 6.53
N SER A 80 1.31 7.13 5.59
CA SER A 80 1.00 7.06 4.16
C SER A 80 0.46 5.69 3.77
N ASP A 81 1.08 4.63 4.28
CA ASP A 81 0.66 3.25 4.12
C ASP A 81 -0.65 2.95 4.85
N ASP A 82 -0.82 3.40 6.09
CA ASP A 82 -2.12 3.34 6.79
C ASP A 82 -3.23 3.97 5.96
N ALA A 83 -3.00 5.21 5.51
CA ALA A 83 -4.00 5.93 4.76
C ALA A 83 -4.32 5.27 3.41
N LEU A 84 -3.31 4.71 2.76
CA LEU A 84 -3.46 4.02 1.49
C LEU A 84 -4.23 2.71 1.66
N TYR A 85 -3.91 1.91 2.67
CA TYR A 85 -4.60 0.67 3.00
C TYR A 85 -6.07 0.94 3.33
N GLN A 86 -6.31 1.88 4.25
CA GLN A 86 -7.65 2.25 4.71
C GLN A 86 -8.50 2.86 3.58
N TYR A 87 -7.90 3.58 2.65
CA TYR A 87 -8.60 4.06 1.46
C TYR A 87 -8.96 2.89 0.52
N ALA A 88 -7.99 2.02 0.23
CA ALA A 88 -8.15 0.91 -0.70
C ALA A 88 -9.17 -0.14 -0.21
N SER A 89 -9.13 -0.50 1.08
CA SER A 89 -10.04 -1.48 1.69
C SER A 89 -11.51 -1.09 1.62
N ARG A 90 -11.81 0.21 1.43
CA ARG A 90 -13.16 0.75 1.30
C ARG A 90 -13.60 0.97 -0.15
N LEU A 91 -12.79 0.57 -1.14
CA LEU A 91 -13.19 0.53 -2.54
C LEU A 91 -13.83 -0.82 -2.86
N ALA A 92 -14.80 -0.84 -3.78
CA ALA A 92 -15.36 -2.10 -4.26
C ALA A 92 -14.32 -2.95 -5.01
N ILE A 93 -14.41 -4.27 -4.84
CA ILE A 93 -13.46 -5.28 -5.37
C ILE A 93 -13.30 -5.21 -6.89
N SER A 94 -14.38 -4.89 -7.61
CA SER A 94 -14.38 -4.78 -9.07
C SER A 94 -13.78 -3.47 -9.59
N GLN A 95 -13.41 -2.53 -8.72
CA GLN A 95 -12.82 -1.27 -9.14
C GLN A 95 -11.32 -1.44 -9.37
N GLU A 96 -10.87 -1.18 -10.60
CA GLU A 96 -9.44 -1.13 -10.96
C GLU A 96 -8.64 -0.21 -10.03
N GLN A 97 -9.28 0.85 -9.54
CA GLN A 97 -8.68 1.76 -8.58
C GLN A 97 -8.27 1.04 -7.29
N GLN A 98 -9.04 0.07 -6.79
CA GLN A 98 -8.68 -0.69 -5.59
C GLN A 98 -7.34 -1.41 -5.79
N PHE A 99 -7.20 -2.16 -6.88
CA PHE A 99 -5.96 -2.89 -7.17
C PHE A 99 -4.80 -1.93 -7.39
N SER A 100 -5.04 -0.78 -8.01
CA SER A 100 -4.01 0.24 -8.16
C SER A 100 -3.52 0.77 -6.81
N MET A 101 -4.39 0.93 -5.80
CA MET A 101 -4.00 1.43 -4.48
C MET A 101 -3.24 0.38 -3.69
N PHE A 102 -3.72 -0.86 -3.62
CA PHE A 102 -2.99 -1.95 -2.97
C PHE A 102 -1.65 -2.25 -3.67
N ARG A 103 -1.58 -2.14 -5.00
CA ARG A 103 -0.31 -2.28 -5.73
C ARG A 103 0.66 -1.15 -5.41
N ARG A 104 0.15 0.09 -5.26
CA ARG A 104 0.97 1.21 -4.78
C ARG A 104 1.53 0.91 -3.39
N LEU A 105 0.73 0.30 -2.50
CA LEU A 105 1.18 -0.05 -1.15
C LEU A 105 2.34 -1.04 -1.19
N THR A 106 2.15 -2.16 -1.88
CA THR A 106 3.15 -3.25 -1.98
C THR A 106 4.44 -2.84 -2.69
N ILE A 107 4.41 -1.83 -3.58
CA ILE A 107 5.60 -1.34 -4.27
C ILE A 107 6.36 -0.30 -3.45
N HIS A 108 5.64 0.62 -2.80
CA HIS A 108 6.25 1.78 -2.14
C HIS A 108 6.47 1.59 -0.63
N TYR A 109 5.72 0.69 0.00
CA TYR A 109 5.81 0.38 1.44
C TYR A 109 5.86 -1.15 1.64
N PRO A 110 6.89 -1.85 1.12
CA PRO A 110 6.98 -3.31 1.25
C PRO A 110 7.16 -3.77 2.70
N ASP A 111 7.69 -2.92 3.59
CA ASP A 111 7.85 -3.23 5.01
C ASP A 111 6.62 -2.85 5.86
N SER A 112 5.56 -2.34 5.23
CA SER A 112 4.31 -2.00 5.92
C SER A 112 3.64 -3.23 6.49
N GLU A 113 3.01 -3.10 7.66
CA GLU A 113 2.18 -4.16 8.25
C GLU A 113 0.98 -4.54 7.36
N TYR A 114 0.65 -3.71 6.37
CA TYR A 114 -0.45 -3.95 5.44
C TYR A 114 0.01 -4.50 4.08
N ALA A 115 1.30 -4.75 3.87
CA ALA A 115 1.83 -5.15 2.57
C ALA A 115 1.36 -6.55 2.16
N ASP A 116 1.39 -7.50 3.08
CA ASP A 116 0.88 -8.86 2.89
C ASP A 116 -0.65 -8.88 2.77
N ASP A 117 -1.37 -8.13 3.61
CA ASP A 117 -2.82 -7.93 3.49
C ASP A 117 -3.21 -7.36 2.11
N SER A 118 -2.43 -6.41 1.60
CA SER A 118 -2.64 -5.81 0.28
C SER A 118 -2.41 -6.80 -0.85
N LEU A 119 -1.34 -7.61 -0.79
CA LEU A 119 -1.11 -8.69 -1.76
C LEU A 119 -2.23 -9.71 -1.73
N TYR A 120 -2.65 -10.13 -0.53
CA TYR A 120 -3.74 -11.07 -0.35
C TYR A 120 -5.06 -10.51 -0.90
N ALA A 121 -5.37 -9.25 -0.63
CA ALA A 121 -6.58 -8.59 -1.12
C ALA A 121 -6.63 -8.58 -2.65
N ILE A 122 -5.52 -8.23 -3.33
CA ILE A 122 -5.44 -8.27 -4.80
C ILE A 122 -5.60 -9.71 -5.30
N ALA A 123 -4.89 -10.68 -4.69
CA ALA A 123 -4.93 -12.07 -5.11
C ALA A 123 -6.36 -12.63 -5.00
N TYR A 124 -6.96 -12.51 -3.82
CA TYR A 124 -8.30 -13.00 -3.54
C TYR A 124 -9.36 -12.32 -4.40
N ALA A 125 -9.22 -11.02 -4.67
CA ALA A 125 -10.11 -10.31 -5.58
C ALA A 125 -10.02 -10.85 -7.02
N ASN A 126 -8.82 -11.14 -7.52
CA ASN A 126 -8.66 -11.77 -8.83
C ASN A 126 -9.25 -13.19 -8.84
N TYR A 127 -9.06 -13.98 -7.78
CA TYR A 127 -9.73 -15.27 -7.63
C TYR A 127 -11.25 -15.13 -7.70
N ARG A 128 -11.83 -14.18 -6.97
CA ARG A 128 -13.28 -13.90 -6.98
C ARG A 128 -13.80 -13.53 -8.36
N LEU A 129 -13.07 -12.70 -9.11
CA LEU A 129 -13.41 -12.35 -10.48
C LEU A 129 -13.29 -13.54 -11.43
N ALA A 130 -12.30 -14.43 -11.22
CA ALA A 130 -12.17 -15.66 -12.00
C ALA A 130 -13.38 -16.58 -11.82
N GLU A 131 -13.80 -16.82 -10.57
CA GLU A 131 -14.98 -17.63 -10.24
C GLU A 131 -16.26 -17.04 -10.84
N GLU A 132 -16.46 -15.72 -10.74
CA GLU A 132 -17.61 -15.03 -11.32
C GLU A 132 -17.65 -15.16 -12.85
N ARG A 133 -16.50 -14.96 -13.51
CA ARG A 133 -16.39 -15.10 -14.97
C ARG A 133 -16.63 -16.53 -15.42
N LYS A 134 -16.08 -17.50 -14.71
CA LYS A 134 -16.29 -18.93 -14.99
C LYS A 134 -17.76 -19.33 -14.84
N ALA A 135 -18.49 -18.72 -13.91
CA ALA A 135 -19.91 -18.99 -13.69
C ALA A 135 -20.82 -18.30 -14.74
N THR A 136 -20.38 -17.18 -15.32
CA THR A 136 -21.22 -16.33 -16.18
C THR A 136 -20.86 -16.38 -17.66
N SER A 137 -19.67 -16.86 -18.01
CA SER A 137 -19.16 -16.92 -19.38
C SER A 137 -18.81 -18.36 -19.78
N SER A 138 -19.09 -18.73 -21.03
CA SER A 138 -18.59 -19.96 -21.64
C SER A 138 -17.12 -19.88 -22.05
N GLU A 139 -16.55 -18.67 -22.10
CA GLU A 139 -15.16 -18.44 -22.51
C GLU A 139 -14.20 -18.60 -21.33
N LEU A 140 -13.56 -19.78 -21.25
CA LEU A 140 -12.60 -20.10 -20.19
C LEU A 140 -11.36 -19.21 -20.17
N ALA A 141 -11.02 -18.56 -21.28
CA ALA A 141 -9.83 -17.71 -21.36
C ALA A 141 -9.90 -16.49 -20.43
N GLU A 142 -11.09 -15.91 -20.22
CA GLU A 142 -11.25 -14.76 -19.34
C GLU A 142 -11.05 -15.13 -17.87
N SER A 143 -11.64 -16.25 -17.41
CA SER A 143 -11.47 -16.72 -16.04
C SER A 143 -10.02 -17.17 -15.79
N ASP A 144 -9.39 -17.82 -16.75
CA ASP A 144 -7.98 -18.23 -16.68
C ASP A 144 -7.03 -17.05 -16.47
N LEU A 145 -7.27 -15.92 -17.13
CA LEU A 145 -6.48 -14.70 -16.95
C LEU A 145 -6.57 -14.19 -15.50
N TYR A 146 -7.75 -14.23 -14.88
CA TYR A 146 -7.93 -13.81 -13.50
C TYR A 146 -7.31 -14.81 -12.52
N TYR A 147 -7.40 -16.12 -12.76
CA TYR A 147 -6.67 -17.10 -11.96
C TYR A 147 -5.16 -16.89 -12.05
N ASP A 148 -4.60 -16.62 -13.22
CA ASP A 148 -3.16 -16.39 -13.38
C ASP A 148 -2.68 -15.15 -12.63
N ARG A 149 -3.49 -14.07 -12.63
CA ARG A 149 -3.23 -12.89 -11.82
C ARG A 149 -3.27 -13.22 -10.32
N SER A 150 -4.28 -13.96 -9.89
CA SER A 150 -4.42 -14.40 -8.49
C SER A 150 -3.21 -15.24 -8.04
N LEU A 151 -2.85 -16.27 -8.82
CA LEU A 151 -1.72 -17.15 -8.56
C LEU A 151 -0.41 -16.38 -8.39
N ARG A 152 -0.18 -15.35 -9.23
CA ARG A 152 1.01 -14.50 -9.13
C ARG A 152 1.08 -13.78 -7.77
N PHE A 153 0.01 -13.16 -7.33
CA PHE A 153 0.01 -12.39 -6.08
C PHE A 153 0.03 -13.28 -4.83
N PHE A 154 -0.67 -14.42 -4.83
CA PHE A 154 -0.49 -15.42 -3.77
C PHE A 154 0.94 -15.94 -3.75
N GLY A 155 1.51 -16.26 -4.91
CA GLY A 155 2.91 -16.70 -5.01
C GLY A 155 3.88 -15.66 -4.45
N GLN A 156 3.67 -14.38 -4.75
CA GLN A 156 4.48 -13.30 -4.21
C GLN A 156 4.37 -13.22 -2.69
N LEU A 157 3.15 -13.27 -2.12
CA LEU A 157 2.96 -13.27 -0.66
C LEU A 157 3.73 -14.41 0.02
N LEU A 158 3.67 -15.62 -0.56
CA LEU A 158 4.36 -16.79 -0.02
C LEU A 158 5.89 -16.66 -0.06
N ILE A 159 6.44 -15.94 -1.04
CA ILE A 159 7.89 -15.75 -1.19
C ILE A 159 8.37 -14.60 -0.31
N ASP A 160 7.73 -13.44 -0.43
CA ASP A 160 8.20 -12.19 0.17
C ASP A 160 7.80 -12.07 1.65
N TYR A 161 6.69 -12.71 2.06
CA TYR A 161 6.09 -12.60 3.40
C TYR A 161 5.85 -13.98 4.03
N SER A 162 6.87 -14.84 4.03
CA SER A 162 6.76 -16.22 4.54
C SER A 162 6.37 -16.36 6.01
N GLY A 163 6.54 -15.29 6.81
CA GLY A 163 6.12 -15.21 8.22
C GLY A 163 4.71 -14.65 8.43
N SER A 164 4.00 -14.26 7.35
CA SER A 164 2.67 -13.68 7.43
C SER A 164 1.66 -14.66 8.02
N SER A 165 0.70 -14.12 8.79
CA SER A 165 -0.47 -14.88 9.24
C SER A 165 -1.33 -15.39 8.07
N LEU A 166 -1.21 -14.75 6.90
CA LEU A 166 -1.92 -15.10 5.66
C LEU A 166 -1.21 -16.17 4.83
N TYR A 167 -0.04 -16.66 5.26
CA TYR A 167 0.75 -17.63 4.49
C TYR A 167 -0.03 -18.90 4.17
N ASN A 168 -0.59 -19.57 5.19
CA ASN A 168 -1.34 -20.82 4.99
C ASN A 168 -2.65 -20.59 4.23
N THR A 169 -3.34 -19.48 4.50
CA THR A 169 -4.55 -19.09 3.75
C THR A 169 -4.23 -18.84 2.28
N SER A 170 -3.08 -18.24 1.99
CA SER A 170 -2.62 -17.98 0.63
C SER A 170 -2.21 -19.26 -0.09
N LEU A 171 -1.57 -20.22 0.60
CA LEU A 171 -1.32 -21.56 0.04
C LEU A 171 -2.62 -22.23 -0.37
N PHE A 172 -3.60 -22.26 0.54
CA PHE A 172 -4.91 -22.84 0.27
C PHE A 172 -5.60 -22.16 -0.92
N ASN A 173 -5.69 -20.83 -0.93
CA ASN A 173 -6.36 -20.11 -2.02
C ASN A 173 -5.60 -20.25 -3.36
N ARG A 174 -4.28 -20.37 -3.33
CA ARG A 174 -3.48 -20.68 -4.53
C ARG A 174 -3.82 -22.06 -5.08
N ALA A 175 -3.98 -23.07 -4.21
CA ALA A 175 -4.46 -24.39 -4.62
C ALA A 175 -5.89 -24.32 -5.18
N MET A 176 -6.77 -23.50 -4.60
CA MET A 176 -8.12 -23.25 -5.13
C MET A 176 -8.10 -22.60 -6.51
N CYS A 177 -7.11 -21.75 -6.82
CA CYS A 177 -6.94 -21.23 -8.18
C CYS A 177 -6.58 -22.35 -9.17
N TYR A 178 -5.65 -23.24 -8.83
CA TYR A 178 -5.32 -24.40 -9.69
C TYR A 178 -6.51 -25.35 -9.85
N TYR A 179 -7.26 -25.57 -8.78
CA TYR A 179 -8.52 -26.31 -8.84
C TYR A 179 -9.51 -25.64 -9.80
N GLY A 180 -9.69 -24.32 -9.70
CA GLY A 180 -10.51 -23.52 -10.60
C GLY A 180 -10.12 -23.67 -12.08
N LYS A 181 -8.82 -23.74 -12.37
CA LYS A 181 -8.26 -23.99 -13.71
C LYS A 181 -8.32 -25.46 -14.17
N GLY A 182 -8.75 -26.39 -13.33
CA GLY A 182 -8.70 -27.83 -13.62
C GLY A 182 -7.29 -28.44 -13.60
N GLN A 183 -6.31 -27.73 -13.03
CA GLN A 183 -4.90 -28.14 -12.94
C GLN A 183 -4.63 -28.87 -11.62
N TRP A 184 -5.36 -29.96 -11.37
CA TRP A 184 -5.40 -30.66 -10.08
C TRP A 184 -4.03 -31.16 -9.58
N SER A 185 -3.12 -31.49 -10.50
CA SER A 185 -1.77 -31.92 -10.16
C SER A 185 -0.95 -30.83 -9.48
N LEU A 186 -1.27 -29.56 -9.73
CA LEU A 186 -0.63 -28.38 -9.17
C LEU A 186 -1.32 -27.85 -7.90
N ALA A 187 -2.51 -28.36 -7.57
CA ALA A 187 -3.29 -27.97 -6.39
C ALA A 187 -2.85 -28.71 -5.11
N ARG A 188 -1.55 -28.82 -4.88
CA ARG A 188 -0.94 -29.53 -3.75
C ARG A 188 -0.11 -28.60 -2.88
#